data_AF-A0A5C5RQP0-F1
#
_entry.id   AF-A0A5C5RQP0-F1
#
_cell.length_a   1.000
_cell.length_b   1.000
_cell.length_c   1.000
_cell.angle_alpha   90.00
_cell.angle_beta   90.00
_cell.angle_gamma   90.00
#
_symmetry.space_group_name_H-M   'P 1'
#
loop_
_entity.id
_entity.type
_entity.pdbx_description
1 polymer ?
#
loop_
_entity_poly.entity_id
_entity_poly.type
_entity_poly.pdbx_seq_one_letter_code
_entity_poly.pdbx_strand_id
1 'polypeptide(L)'
;MRITTKPSAYRHGVTDAEIRTVISYPGLRVAIAPRIPGSVPVLHVGPGAENEPDLEIIADLVDPAVAVVFHAMRLRPALVAALGLTDYIEPNYGPQRR
;
A
#
# COMPACT_ATOMS: atom_id res chain seq x y z
N MET A 1 14.75 0.57 -7.95
CA MET A 1 13.38 0.98 -8.34
C MET A 1 13.16 2.43 -7.92
N ARG A 2 12.66 3.29 -8.81
CA ARG A 2 12.28 4.67 -8.49
C ARG A 2 10.85 4.70 -7.97
N ILE A 3 10.58 5.50 -6.93
CA ILE A 3 9.24 5.65 -6.35
C ILE A 3 8.75 7.07 -6.63
N THR A 4 7.57 7.19 -7.23
CA THR A 4 6.91 8.45 -7.55
C THR A 4 5.53 8.46 -6.90
N THR A 5 5.30 9.41 -6.00
CA THR A 5 4.08 9.47 -5.20
C THR A 5 3.16 10.59 -5.71
N LYS A 6 1.93 10.25 -6.10
CA LYS A 6 0.92 11.25 -6.49
C LYS A 6 0.37 11.97 -5.26
N PRO A 7 -0.08 13.25 -5.39
CA PRO A 7 -0.67 14.00 -4.29
C PRO A 7 -1.82 13.29 -3.56
N SER A 8 -2.60 12.46 -4.27
CA SER A 8 -3.71 11.70 -3.69
C SER A 8 -3.27 10.71 -2.61
N ALA A 9 -2.06 10.17 -2.67
CA ALA A 9 -1.55 9.21 -1.70
C ALA A 9 -1.31 9.84 -0.32
N TYR A 10 -1.09 11.16 -0.26
CA TYR A 10 -0.86 11.88 1.01
C TYR A 10 -2.15 12.25 1.74
N ARG A 11 -3.33 12.01 1.15
CA ARG A 11 -4.63 12.45 1.68
C ARG A 11 -4.93 11.92 3.09
N HIS A 12 -4.32 10.80 3.47
CA HIS A 12 -4.56 10.14 4.76
C HIS A 12 -3.34 10.24 5.69
N GLY A 13 -2.58 11.34 5.64
CA GLY A 13 -1.49 11.60 6.57
C GLY A 13 -0.37 10.54 6.56
N VAL A 14 -0.23 9.79 5.47
CA VAL A 14 0.89 8.87 5.25
C VAL A 14 2.03 9.65 4.61
N THR A 15 3.21 9.56 5.21
CA THR A 15 4.40 10.31 4.77
C THR A 15 5.12 9.61 3.62
N ASP A 16 5.94 10.35 2.85
CA ASP A 16 6.76 9.75 1.78
C ASP A 16 7.75 8.71 2.33
N ALA A 17 8.27 8.90 3.54
CA ALA A 17 9.16 7.94 4.20
C ALA A 17 8.46 6.61 4.48
N GLU A 18 7.22 6.65 5.00
CA GLU A 18 6.41 5.45 5.22
C GLU A 18 6.05 4.76 3.91
N ILE A 19 5.69 5.54 2.88
CA ILE A 19 5.40 5.01 1.54
C ILE A 19 6.62 4.27 0.99
N ARG A 20 7.80 4.88 1.05
CA ARG A 20 9.04 4.27 0.58
C ARG A 20 9.39 3.01 1.36
N THR A 21 9.16 3.02 2.66
CA THR A 21 9.42 1.87 3.54
C THR A 21 8.57 0.68 3.13
N VAL A 22 7.24 0.85 3.04
CA VAL A 22 6.31 -0.23 2.71
C VAL A 22 6.46 -0.71 1.26
N ILE A 23 6.79 0.17 0.32
CA ILE A 23 7.06 -0.24 -1.07
C ILE A 23 8.36 -1.04 -1.18
N SER A 24 9.37 -0.71 -0.38
CA SER A 24 10.68 -1.38 -0.44
C SER A 24 10.74 -2.68 0.37
N TYR A 25 10.01 -2.72 1.48
CA TYR A 25 9.99 -3.83 2.43
C TYR A 25 8.54 -4.20 2.83
N PRO A 26 7.71 -4.62 1.87
CA PRO A 26 6.34 -5.02 2.17
C PRO A 26 6.33 -6.33 2.99
N GLY A 27 5.47 -6.40 4.00
CA GLY A 27 5.13 -7.68 4.64
C GLY A 27 4.29 -8.57 3.70
N LEU A 28 3.47 -7.95 2.85
CA LEU A 28 2.68 -8.64 1.82
C LEU A 28 2.56 -7.79 0.56
N ARG A 29 2.62 -8.46 -0.60
CA ARG A 29 2.43 -7.85 -1.92
C ARG A 29 1.42 -8.66 -2.73
N VAL A 30 0.36 -8.00 -3.21
CA VAL A 30 -0.75 -8.63 -3.92
C VAL A 30 -1.10 -7.83 -5.16
N ALA A 31 -1.15 -8.49 -6.33
CA ALA A 31 -1.71 -7.88 -7.53
C ALA A 31 -3.23 -7.76 -7.38
N ILE A 32 -3.78 -6.59 -7.67
CA ILE A 32 -5.23 -6.34 -7.59
C ILE A 32 -5.81 -6.10 -8.99
N ALA A 33 -7.12 -6.34 -9.16
CA ALA A 33 -7.77 -6.14 -10.44
C ALA A 33 -7.66 -4.68 -10.91
N PRO A 34 -7.16 -4.42 -12.14
CA PRO A 34 -7.06 -3.07 -12.66
C PRO A 34 -8.46 -2.48 -12.94
N ARG A 35 -8.65 -1.22 -12.57
CA ARG A 35 -9.85 -0.44 -12.89
C ARG A 35 -9.68 0.41 -14.16
N ILE A 36 -8.45 0.55 -14.63
CA ILE A 36 -8.06 1.36 -15.79
C ILE A 36 -7.30 0.43 -16.75
N PRO A 37 -7.66 0.37 -18.04
CA PRO A 37 -6.92 -0.43 -19.01
C PRO A 37 -5.43 -0.06 -19.03
N GLY A 38 -4.56 -1.08 -19.04
CA GLY A 38 -3.11 -0.90 -19.12
C GLY A 38 -2.41 -0.59 -17.79
N SER A 39 -3.13 -0.49 -16.65
CA SER A 39 -2.49 -0.39 -15.35
C SER A 39 -2.19 -1.77 -14.75
N VAL A 40 -1.16 -1.81 -13.90
CA VAL A 40 -0.76 -2.99 -13.14
C VAL A 40 -0.72 -2.62 -11.65
N PRO A 41 -1.89 -2.43 -11.02
CA PRO A 41 -1.95 -2.02 -9.62
C PRO A 41 -1.57 -3.17 -8.69
N VAL A 42 -0.68 -2.85 -7.77
CA VAL A 42 -0.20 -3.79 -6.76
C VAL A 42 -0.36 -3.17 -5.37
N LEU A 43 -1.08 -3.89 -4.52
CA LEU A 43 -1.20 -3.60 -3.10
C LEU A 43 0.07 -4.06 -2.37
N HIS A 44 0.63 -3.17 -1.57
CA HIS A 44 1.72 -3.42 -0.64
C HIS A 44 1.16 -3.16 0.76
N VAL A 45 1.36 -4.14 1.65
CA VAL A 45 0.92 -4.07 3.04
C VAL A 45 2.13 -4.22 3.94
N GLY A 46 2.21 -3.39 4.97
CA GLY A 46 3.21 -3.49 6.02
C GLY A 46 3.30 -2.22 6.86
N PRO A 47 4.11 -2.24 7.91
CA PRO A 47 4.25 -1.10 8.80
C PRO A 47 5.16 -0.03 8.17
N GLY A 48 4.81 1.25 8.36
CA GLY A 48 5.62 2.38 7.89
C GLY A 48 6.86 2.66 8.75
N ALA A 49 6.86 2.15 9.99
CA ALA A 49 7.96 2.17 10.94
C ALA A 49 7.79 1.01 11.92
N GLU A 50 8.80 0.69 12.71
CA GLU A 50 8.73 -0.40 13.70
C GLU A 50 7.59 -0.17 14.71
N ASN A 51 6.85 -1.24 15.04
CA ASN A 51 5.72 -1.25 15.98
C ASN A 51 4.55 -0.31 15.62
N GLU A 52 4.47 0.20 14.39
CA GLU A 52 3.33 0.98 13.90
C GLU A 52 2.26 0.08 13.27
N PRO A 53 0.98 0.51 13.27
CA PRO A 53 -0.07 -0.15 12.50
C PRO A 53 0.24 -0.23 11.01
N ASP A 54 -0.21 -1.30 10.37
CA ASP A 54 0.01 -1.55 8.95
C ASP A 54 -0.63 -0.47 8.07
N LEU A 55 0.03 -0.22 6.95
CA LEU A 55 -0.45 0.62 5.87
C LEU A 55 -0.86 -0.27 4.70
N GLU A 56 -1.91 0.15 3.99
CA GLU A 56 -2.23 -0.34 2.65
C GLU A 56 -1.77 0.72 1.64
N ILE A 57 -0.86 0.34 0.73
CA ILE A 57 -0.30 1.23 -0.28
C ILE A 57 -0.47 0.60 -1.65
N ILE A 58 -1.07 1.32 -2.59
CA ILE A 58 -1.24 0.84 -3.96
C ILE A 58 -0.34 1.65 -4.89
N ALA A 59 0.49 0.92 -5.62
CA ALA A 59 1.33 1.45 -6.68
C ALA A 59 0.97 0.79 -8.02
N ASP A 60 0.99 1.59 -9.08
CA ASP A 60 0.99 1.07 -10.44
C ASP A 60 2.43 0.71 -10.83
N LEU A 61 2.62 -0.55 -11.25
CA LEU A 61 3.91 -1.13 -11.62
C LEU A 61 3.97 -1.51 -13.11
N VAL A 62 3.24 -0.81 -13.96
CA VAL A 62 3.30 -1.01 -15.43
C VAL A 62 4.73 -0.90 -15.97
N ASP A 63 5.54 0.00 -15.41
CA ASP A 63 6.99 0.05 -15.59
C ASP A 63 7.68 -0.58 -14.37
N PRO A 64 8.40 -1.70 -14.53
CA PRO A 64 9.06 -2.38 -13.40
C PRO A 64 10.17 -1.54 -12.74
N ALA A 65 10.68 -0.50 -13.41
CA ALA A 65 11.66 0.41 -12.84
C ALA A 65 11.02 1.55 -12.01
N VAL A 66 9.71 1.77 -12.13
CA VAL A 66 9.01 2.92 -11.53
C VAL A 66 7.72 2.49 -10.81
N ALA A 67 7.70 2.64 -9.49
CA ALA A 67 6.48 2.50 -8.71
C ALA A 67 5.74 3.83 -8.63
N VAL A 68 4.56 3.92 -9.26
CA VAL A 68 3.71 5.12 -9.19
C VAL A 68 2.65 4.93 -8.10
N VAL A 69 2.91 5.47 -6.92
CA VAL A 69 2.03 5.36 -5.76
C VAL A 69 0.89 6.37 -5.89
N PHE A 70 -0.36 5.91 -5.78
CA PHE A 70 -1.54 6.77 -5.92
C PHE A 70 -2.55 6.64 -4.78
N HIS A 71 -2.36 5.66 -3.89
CA HIS A 71 -3.18 5.40 -2.71
C HIS A 71 -2.29 4.97 -1.56
N ALA A 72 -2.47 5.57 -0.38
CA ALA A 72 -1.86 5.14 0.86
C ALA A 72 -2.79 5.50 2.04
N MET A 73 -3.05 4.54 2.93
CA MET A 73 -3.80 4.75 4.17
C MET A 73 -3.50 3.64 5.17
N ARG A 74 -4.04 3.72 6.40
CA ARG A 74 -3.97 2.59 7.35
C ARG A 74 -4.73 1.39 6.78
N LEU A 75 -4.18 0.20 6.95
CA LEU A 75 -4.77 -1.04 6.48
C LEU A 75 -6.17 -1.20 7.07
N ARG A 76 -7.15 -1.48 6.21
CA ARG A 76 -8.54 -1.66 6.63
C ARG A 76 -8.90 -3.14 6.79
N PRO A 77 -9.60 -3.53 7.87
CA PRO A 77 -10.13 -4.89 8.01
C PRO A 77 -11.01 -5.31 6.84
N ALA A 78 -11.81 -4.40 6.30
CA ALA A 78 -12.67 -4.67 5.15
C ALA A 78 -11.87 -5.03 3.87
N LEU A 79 -10.68 -4.44 3.68
CA LEU A 79 -9.83 -4.79 2.53
C LEU A 79 -9.23 -6.18 2.69
N VAL A 80 -8.73 -6.49 3.89
CA VAL A 80 -8.19 -7.82 4.25
C VAL A 80 -9.26 -8.89 4.02
N ALA A 81 -10.48 -8.67 4.50
CA ALA A 81 -11.59 -9.60 4.30
C ALA A 81 -11.99 -9.74 2.83
N ALA A 82 -12.10 -8.64 2.08
CA ALA A 82 -12.50 -8.66 0.67
C ALA A 82 -11.49 -9.39 -0.24
N LEU A 83 -10.22 -9.39 0.13
CA LEU A 83 -9.14 -10.04 -0.61
C LEU A 83 -8.72 -11.39 0.00
N GLY A 84 -9.34 -11.84 1.09
CA GLY A 84 -9.00 -13.10 1.75
C GLY A 84 -7.56 -13.13 2.29
N LEU A 85 -7.05 -12.01 2.82
CA LEU A 85 -5.62 -11.88 3.19
C LEU A 85 -5.28 -12.45 4.57
N THR A 86 -6.26 -12.92 5.34
CA THR A 86 -6.08 -13.44 6.70
C THR A 86 -5.15 -14.65 6.76
N ASP A 87 -5.02 -15.40 5.67
CA ASP A 87 -4.17 -16.60 5.61
C ASP A 87 -2.70 -16.25 5.31
N TYR A 88 -2.41 -14.97 4.99
CA TYR A 88 -1.09 -14.53 4.53
C TYR A 88 -0.42 -13.52 5.45
N ILE A 89 -1.21 -12.82 6.27
CA ILE A 89 -0.73 -11.80 7.21
C ILE A 89 -1.52 -11.86 8.51
N GLU A 90 -0.88 -11.46 9.61
CA GLU A 90 -1.51 -11.10 10.86
C GLU A 90 -1.56 -9.56 10.94
N PRO A 91 -2.70 -8.92 10.60
CA PRO A 91 -2.75 -7.47 10.45
C PRO A 91 -2.62 -6.72 11.77
N ASN A 92 -1.76 -5.71 11.83
CA ASN A 92 -1.73 -4.75 12.93
C ASN A 92 -2.60 -3.52 12.60
N TYR A 93 -3.84 -3.49 13.08
CA TYR A 93 -4.75 -2.39 12.78
C TYR A 93 -4.56 -1.17 13.69
N GLY A 94 -4.85 0.01 13.13
CA GLY A 94 -4.86 1.27 13.86
C GLY A 94 -5.87 2.26 13.29
N PRO A 95 -6.18 3.34 14.01
CA PRO A 95 -7.12 4.35 13.56
C PRO A 95 -6.62 5.06 12.30
N GLN A 96 -7.55 5.43 11.40
CA GLN A 96 -7.22 6.22 10.22
C GLN A 96 -6.68 7.59 10.60
N ARG A 97 -5.69 8.04 9.83
CA ARG A 97 -5.11 9.38 9.96
C ARG A 97 -5.91 10.38 9.11
N ARG A 98 -5.93 11.64 9.54
CA ARG A 98 -6.58 12.76 8.84
C ARG A 98 -5.59 13.53 8.00
#